data_AF-A0A6N8Z1H0-F1
#
_entry.id   AF-A0A6N8Z1H0-F1
#
_cell.length_a   1.000
_cell.length_b   1.000
_cell.length_c   1.000
_cell.angle_alpha   90.00
_cell.angle_beta   90.00
_cell.angle_gamma   90.00
#
_symmetry.space_group_name_H-M   'P 1'
#
loop_
_entity.id
_entity.type
_entity.pdbx_description
1 polymer ?
#
loop_
_entity_poly.entity_id
_entity_poly.type
_entity_poly.pdbx_seq_one_letter_code
_entity_poly.pdbx_strand_id
1 'polypeptide(L)'
;MAGLGGGGEDSCHQSRRRAHQHREPVLPHEPGFSAERFKEIVRSHWGIESEFHWRLDVIFSEDQSRHGKLHCVENLALLRKLALNLARLEPKRKPR
;
A
#
# COMPACT_ATOMS: atom_id res chain seq x y z
N MET A 1 -55.39 -22.79 50.82
CA MET A 1 -55.04 -22.72 49.38
C MET A 1 -53.53 -22.86 49.25
N ALA A 2 -53.06 -24.08 49.03
CA ALA A 2 -51.65 -24.35 48.74
C ALA A 2 -51.39 -24.05 47.26
N GLY A 3 -50.38 -23.21 46.99
CA GLY A 3 -49.85 -23.04 45.65
C GLY A 3 -48.89 -24.18 45.32
N LEU A 4 -49.01 -24.72 44.12
CA LEU A 4 -48.00 -25.45 43.33
C LEU A 4 -48.51 -25.29 41.88
N GLY A 5 -47.85 -24.57 40.97
CA GLY A 5 -46.45 -24.75 40.62
C GLY A 5 -46.30 -25.87 39.59
N GLY A 6 -47.05 -25.82 38.49
CA GLY A 6 -46.98 -26.79 37.39
C GLY A 6 -46.14 -26.25 36.24
N GLY A 7 -44.82 -26.19 36.44
CA GLY A 7 -43.86 -25.98 35.35
C GLY A 7 -43.67 -27.30 34.61
N GLY A 8 -44.06 -27.37 33.35
CA GLY A 8 -44.07 -28.64 32.62
C GLY A 8 -43.93 -28.59 31.11
N GLU A 9 -43.65 -27.44 30.49
CA GLU A 9 -43.81 -27.35 29.03
C GLU A 9 -42.80 -26.45 28.28
N ASP A 10 -41.63 -26.14 28.84
CA ASP A 10 -40.64 -25.30 28.11
C ASP A 10 -39.32 -26.00 27.77
N SER A 11 -39.15 -27.28 28.15
CA SER A 11 -37.87 -27.99 27.96
C SER A 11 -37.64 -28.48 26.52
N CYS A 12 -38.70 -28.88 25.81
CA CYS A 12 -38.59 -29.47 24.48
C CYS A 12 -38.22 -28.45 23.38
N HIS A 13 -38.52 -27.16 23.58
CA HIS A 13 -38.23 -26.11 22.59
C HIS A 13 -36.88 -25.42 22.78
N GLN A 14 -36.19 -25.63 23.90
CA GLN A 14 -34.88 -25.02 24.15
C GLN A 14 -33.70 -25.83 23.59
N SER A 15 -33.89 -27.12 23.35
CA SER A 15 -32.84 -28.04 22.90
C SER A 15 -32.50 -27.93 21.40
N ARG A 16 -33.36 -27.30 20.58
CA ARG A 16 -33.14 -27.17 19.12
C ARG A 16 -32.34 -25.92 18.69
N ARG A 17 -32.05 -24.99 19.59
CA ARG A 17 -31.21 -23.79 19.31
C ARG A 17 -29.75 -23.96 19.75
N ARG A 18 -29.25 -25.20 19.86
CA ARG A 18 -27.86 -25.48 20.26
C ARG A 18 -26.96 -26.05 19.16
N ALA A 19 -27.47 -26.25 17.93
CA ALA A 19 -26.76 -27.04 16.92
C ALA A 19 -26.16 -26.24 15.74
N HIS A 20 -26.27 -24.91 15.70
CA HIS A 20 -25.68 -24.10 14.61
C HIS A 20 -24.92 -22.88 15.14
N GLN A 21 -24.11 -23.08 16.17
CA GLN A 21 -23.09 -22.11 16.55
C GLN A 21 -21.75 -22.57 16.00
N HIS A 22 -21.67 -22.69 14.66
CA HIS A 22 -20.38 -22.69 13.98
C HIS A 22 -19.77 -21.31 14.20
N ARG A 23 -19.03 -21.15 15.31
CA ARG A 23 -18.09 -20.04 15.47
C ARG A 23 -16.92 -20.36 14.57
N GLU A 24 -16.89 -19.73 13.40
CA GLU A 24 -15.67 -19.60 12.62
C GLU A 24 -14.55 -19.11 13.55
N PRO A 25 -13.34 -19.71 13.53
CA PRO A 25 -12.23 -19.18 14.29
C PRO A 25 -11.92 -17.78 13.74
N VAL A 26 -12.19 -16.75 14.55
CA VAL A 26 -11.64 -15.42 14.30
C VAL A 26 -10.14 -15.55 14.51
N LEU A 27 -9.40 -15.76 13.43
CA LEU A 27 -7.95 -15.63 13.44
C LEU A 27 -7.62 -14.26 14.05
N PRO A 28 -6.60 -14.13 14.91
CA PRO A 28 -6.12 -12.82 15.32
C PRO A 28 -5.91 -12.03 14.03
N HIS A 29 -6.57 -10.88 13.89
CA HIS A 29 -6.15 -9.97 12.85
C HIS A 29 -4.69 -9.65 13.20
N GLU A 30 -3.76 -10.20 12.43
CA GLU A 30 -2.47 -9.55 12.26
C GLU A 30 -2.78 -8.06 12.08
N PRO A 31 -2.04 -7.12 12.70
CA PRO A 31 -2.24 -5.70 12.45
C PRO A 31 -1.96 -5.45 10.96
N GLY A 32 -3.00 -5.69 10.19
CA GLY A 32 -3.01 -5.83 8.76
C GLY A 32 -2.92 -4.43 8.27
N PHE A 33 -1.74 -4.11 7.76
CA PHE A 33 -1.49 -3.06 6.80
C PHE A 33 -2.67 -2.08 6.62
N SER A 34 -2.69 -1.03 7.46
CA SER A 34 -3.83 -0.13 7.49
C SER A 34 -4.02 0.58 6.15
N ALA A 35 -5.26 1.00 5.86
CA ALA A 35 -5.57 1.74 4.64
C ALA A 35 -4.73 3.03 4.51
N GLU A 36 -4.42 3.67 5.65
CA GLU A 36 -3.57 4.85 5.74
C GLU A 36 -2.13 4.52 5.32
N ARG A 37 -1.58 3.41 5.85
CA ARG A 37 -0.23 2.95 5.48
C ARG A 37 -0.14 2.59 4.00
N PHE A 38 -1.17 1.96 3.45
CA PHE A 38 -1.23 1.68 2.02
C PHE A 38 -1.20 2.96 1.19
N LYS A 39 -2.05 3.93 1.53
CA LYS A 39 -2.12 5.22 0.85
C LYS A 39 -0.78 5.94 0.88
N GLU A 40 -0.09 5.94 2.02
CA GLU A 40 1.25 6.55 2.15
C GLU A 40 2.27 5.89 1.24
N ILE A 41 2.30 4.56 1.20
CA ILE A 41 3.22 3.79 0.35
C ILE A 41 2.94 4.03 -1.13
N VAL A 42 1.67 4.01 -1.54
CA VAL A 42 1.29 4.31 -2.93
C VAL A 42 1.73 5.71 -3.31
N ARG A 43 1.48 6.71 -2.45
CA ARG A 43 1.89 8.10 -2.73
C ARG A 43 3.41 8.27 -2.77
N SER A 44 4.16 7.63 -1.88
CA SER A 44 5.62 7.71 -1.89
C SER A 44 6.22 7.02 -3.12
N HIS A 45 5.65 5.89 -3.53
CA HIS A 45 6.04 5.19 -4.75
C HIS A 45 5.81 6.04 -6.00
N TRP A 46 4.62 6.62 -6.16
CA TRP A 46 4.33 7.55 -7.27
C TRP A 46 5.20 8.80 -7.23
N GLY A 47 5.60 9.26 -6.03
CA GLY A 47 6.54 10.36 -5.86
C GLY A 47 7.89 10.07 -6.50
N ILE A 48 8.40 8.85 -6.42
CA ILE A 48 9.69 8.45 -7.03
C ILE A 48 9.60 8.55 -8.56
N GLU A 49 8.55 7.98 -9.14
CA GLU A 49 8.33 8.04 -10.60
C GLU A 49 8.12 9.47 -11.07
N SER A 50 7.33 10.25 -10.34
CA SER A 50 7.06 11.66 -10.64
C SER A 50 8.24 12.60 -10.35
N GLU A 51 9.26 12.16 -9.62
CA GLU A 51 10.43 13.00 -9.37
C GLU A 51 11.56 12.72 -10.35
N PHE A 52 11.71 11.48 -10.79
CA PHE A 52 12.78 11.08 -11.69
C PHE A 52 12.31 10.89 -13.12
N HIS A 53 11.29 10.05 -13.33
CA HIS A 53 10.97 9.51 -14.66
C HIS A 53 10.65 10.62 -15.66
N TRP A 54 9.65 11.48 -15.39
CA TRP A 54 9.32 12.56 -16.34
C TRP A 54 10.50 13.50 -16.64
N ARG A 55 11.39 13.75 -15.67
CA ARG A 55 12.56 14.61 -15.90
C ARG A 55 13.57 13.90 -16.78
N LEU A 56 13.80 12.61 -16.54
CA LEU A 56 14.70 11.82 -17.35
C LEU A 56 14.17 11.64 -18.79
N ASP A 57 12.89 11.32 -18.93
CA ASP A 57 12.26 11.08 -20.23
C ASP A 57 12.21 12.35 -21.08
N VAL A 58 11.83 13.49 -20.48
CA VAL A 58 11.63 14.75 -21.21
C VAL A 58 12.91 15.60 -21.26
N ILE A 59 13.51 15.93 -20.09
CA ILE A 59 14.64 16.87 -20.02
C ILE A 59 15.93 16.20 -20.50
N PHE A 60 16.14 14.93 -20.14
CA PHE A 60 17.32 14.17 -20.58
C PHE A 60 17.07 13.33 -21.84
N SER A 61 15.88 13.44 -22.43
CA SER A 61 15.48 12.74 -23.67
C SER A 61 15.78 11.24 -23.62
N GLU A 62 15.57 10.62 -22.46
CA GLU A 62 15.91 9.22 -22.23
C GLU A 62 15.19 8.30 -23.22
N ASP A 63 13.89 8.51 -23.46
CA ASP A 63 13.07 7.76 -24.44
C ASP A 63 13.62 7.79 -25.86
N GLN A 64 14.24 8.90 -26.25
CA GLN A 64 14.75 9.09 -27.61
C GLN A 64 16.16 8.50 -27.79
N SER A 65 16.78 8.07 -26.69
CA SER A 65 18.18 7.73 -26.72
C SER A 65 18.40 6.29 -27.17
N ARG A 66 18.96 6.13 -28.37
CA ARG A 66 19.20 4.83 -29.00
C ARG A 66 20.59 4.32 -28.63
N HIS A 67 20.70 3.69 -27.46
CA HIS A 67 21.96 3.04 -27.06
C HIS A 67 21.89 1.55 -27.32
N GLY A 68 22.87 1.02 -28.06
CA GLY A 68 22.85 -0.37 -28.52
C GLY A 68 24.15 -1.13 -28.31
N LYS A 69 25.06 -0.66 -27.45
CA LYS A 69 26.36 -1.33 -27.22
C LYS A 69 26.78 -1.33 -25.76
N LEU A 70 27.15 -2.50 -25.25
CA LEU A 70 27.74 -2.68 -23.92
C LEU A 70 26.84 -2.08 -22.81
N HIS A 71 27.43 -1.62 -21.70
CA HIS A 71 26.76 -1.05 -20.51
C HIS A 71 26.30 0.41 -20.69
N CYS A 72 26.03 0.83 -21.93
CA CYS A 72 25.67 2.21 -22.25
C CYS A 72 24.38 2.68 -21.57
N VAL A 73 23.38 1.80 -21.45
CA VAL A 73 22.09 2.11 -20.84
C VAL A 73 22.26 2.36 -19.34
N GLU A 74 22.93 1.47 -18.63
CA GLU A 74 23.17 1.60 -17.19
C GLU A 74 24.07 2.80 -16.87
N ASN A 75 25.16 2.97 -17.62
CA ASN A 75 26.09 4.09 -17.41
C ASN A 75 25.39 5.42 -17.62
N LEU A 76 24.56 5.55 -18.66
CA LEU A 76 23.88 6.79 -18.92
C LEU A 76 22.74 7.04 -17.93
N ALA A 77 22.02 6.00 -17.50
CA ALA A 77 21.05 6.13 -16.42
C ALA A 77 21.72 6.66 -15.14
N LEU A 78 22.91 6.15 -14.79
CA LEU A 78 23.68 6.65 -13.64
C LEU A 78 24.12 8.11 -13.83
N LEU A 79 24.67 8.46 -14.99
CA LEU A 79 25.12 9.83 -15.28
C LEU A 79 23.97 10.84 -15.24
N ARG A 80 22.81 10.50 -15.80
CA ARG A 80 21.62 11.36 -15.75
C ARG A 80 21.12 11.55 -14.33
N LYS A 81 21.09 10.47 -13.53
CA LYS A 81 20.69 10.56 -12.12
C LYS A 81 21.64 11.45 -11.32
N LEU A 82 22.95 11.32 -11.55
CA LEU A 82 23.97 12.17 -10.94
C LEU A 82 23.76 13.64 -11.35
N ALA A 83 23.60 13.91 -12.65
CA ALA A 83 23.37 15.27 -13.15
C ALA A 83 22.11 15.91 -12.55
N LEU A 84 21.01 15.15 -12.45
CA LEU A 84 19.78 15.63 -11.84
C LEU A 84 19.97 15.96 -10.35
N ASN A 85 20.68 15.10 -9.61
CA ASN A 85 20.96 15.34 -8.20
C ASN A 85 21.84 16.58 -8.00
N LEU A 86 22.85 16.79 -8.84
CA LEU A 86 23.69 18.00 -8.81
C LEU A 86 22.85 19.26 -9.10
N ALA A 87 21.98 19.21 -10.10
CA ALA A 87 21.09 20.34 -10.43
C ALA A 87 20.11 20.67 -9.29
N ARG A 88 19.72 19.69 -8.45
CA ARG A 88 18.89 19.91 -7.26
C ARG A 88 19.66 20.56 -6.11
N LEU A 89 20.98 20.39 -6.04
CA LEU A 89 21.84 20.98 -5.02
C LEU A 89 22.19 22.44 -5.31
N GLU A 90 22.08 22.87 -6.57
CA GLU A 90 22.32 24.26 -6.95
C GLU A 90 21.34 25.21 -6.23
N PRO A 91 21.84 26.19 -5.44
CA PRO A 91 20.98 27.14 -4.77
C PRO A 91 20.25 27.99 -5.81
N LYS A 92 18.94 28.16 -5.63
CA LYS A 92 18.13 28.99 -6.53
C LYS A 92 18.70 30.41 -6.56
N ARG A 93 19.34 30.75 -7.67
CA ARG A 93 19.93 32.07 -7.88
C ARG A 93 18.81 33.11 -7.81
N LYS A 94 18.94 34.07 -6.89
CA LYS A 94 17.94 35.14 -6.71
C LYS A 94 17.78 35.90 -8.03
N PRO A 95 16.55 36.08 -8.55
CA PRO A 95 16.34 36.90 -9.74
C PRO A 95 16.84 38.32 -9.45
N ARG A 96 17.56 38.89 -10.42
CA ARG A 96 18.08 40.27 -10.36
C ARG A 96 16.94 41.27 -10.56
#